data_AF-A0A432RR42-F1
#
_entry.id   AF-A0A432RR42-F1
#
_cell.length_a   1.000
_cell.length_b   1.000
_cell.length_c   1.000
_cell.angle_alpha   90.00
_cell.angle_beta   90.00
_cell.angle_gamma   90.00
#
_symmetry.space_group_name_H-M   'P 1'
#
loop_
_entity.id
_entity.type
_entity.pdbx_description
1 polymer ?
#
loop_
_entity_poly.entity_id
_entity_poly.type
_entity_poly.pdbx_seq_one_letter_code
_entity_poly.pdbx_strand_id
1 'polypeptide(L)' 'MALGALLSEAAIQKIDACPMTGFEPDTFNRILGLTSKHLNACVICAIGYREEMATPTKVRLPIQEFAHFFA' A
#
# COMPACT_ATOMS: atom_id res chain seq x y z
N MET A 1 6.57 0.24 -9.66
CA MET A 1 6.88 1.42 -8.84
C MET A 1 5.67 2.37 -8.64
N ALA A 2 4.42 1.95 -8.86
CA ALA A 2 3.28 2.85 -8.72
C ALA A 2 2.85 3.07 -7.25
N LEU A 3 2.75 2.00 -6.46
CA LEU A 3 2.28 2.08 -5.09
C LEU A 3 3.16 2.97 -4.20
N GLY A 4 4.49 2.79 -4.25
CA GLY A 4 5.41 3.61 -3.44
C GLY A 4 5.30 5.10 -3.74
N ALA A 5 5.18 5.47 -5.02
CA ALA A 5 4.96 6.85 -5.42
C ALA A 5 3.63 7.41 -4.88
N LEU A 6 2.54 6.63 -4.98
CA LEU A 6 1.23 7.01 -4.45
C LEU A 6 1.28 7.23 -2.94
N LEU A 7 1.91 6.34 -2.18
CA LEU A 7 2.03 6.47 -0.73
C LEU A 7 2.86 7.70 -0.32
N SER A 8 3.95 7.97 -1.03
CA SER A 8 4.80 9.15 -0.79
C SER A 8 4.05 10.45 -1.07
N GLU A 9 3.34 10.52 -2.21
CA GLU A 9 2.59 11.71 -2.59
C GLU A 9 1.40 11.96 -1.66
N ALA A 10 0.66 10.91 -1.30
CA ALA A 10 -0.42 11.01 -0.32
C ALA A 10 0.09 11.57 1.02
N ALA A 11 1.25 11.08 1.50
CA ALA A 11 1.86 11.59 2.73
C ALA A 11 2.24 13.08 2.63
N ILE A 12 2.78 13.54 1.49
CA ILE A 12 3.10 14.95 1.25
C ILE A 12 1.83 15.81 1.31
N GLN A 13 0.74 15.32 0.72
CA GLN A 13 -0.56 16.00 0.70
C GLN A 13 -1.36 15.84 2.00
N LYS A 14 -0.83 15.14 3.02
CA LYS A 14 -1.51 14.81 4.27
C LYS A 14 -2.81 14.02 4.06
N ILE A 15 -2.81 13.14 3.07
CA ILE A 15 -3.86 12.17 2.79
C ILE A 15 -3.40 10.83 3.34
N ASP A 16 -4.30 10.12 4.01
CA ASP A 16 -4.04 8.77 4.45
C ASP A 16 -4.19 7.78 3.32
N ALA A 17 -3.27 6.80 3.30
CA ALA A 17 -3.29 5.71 2.36
C ALA A 17 -3.06 4.38 3.08
N CYS A 18 -3.91 3.39 2.80
CA CYS A 18 -3.85 2.07 3.41
C CYS A 18 -3.71 0.99 2.32
N PRO A 19 -2.48 0.53 2.04
CA PRO A 19 -2.24 -0.59 1.12
C PRO A 19 -2.62 -1.93 1.76
N MET A 20 -3.30 -2.79 1.02
CA MET A 20 -3.82 -4.08 1.48
C MET A 20 -3.65 -5.17 0.42
N THR A 21 -3.20 -6.36 0.84
CA THR A 21 -3.08 -7.57 0.01
C THR A 21 -4.02 -8.69 0.44
N GLY A 22 -4.74 -8.54 1.56
CA GLY A 22 -5.67 -9.54 2.10
C GLY A 22 -7.03 -9.56 1.40
N PHE A 23 -7.06 -9.66 0.07
CA PHE A 23 -8.27 -9.75 -0.74
C PHE A 23 -8.17 -10.90 -1.75
N GLU A 24 -9.29 -11.29 -2.35
CA GLU A 24 -9.34 -12.35 -3.39
C GLU A 24 -9.15 -11.75 -4.80
N PRO A 25 -7.99 -11.92 -5.45
CA PRO A 25 -7.70 -11.27 -6.73
C PRO A 25 -8.65 -11.70 -7.85
N ASP A 26 -9.08 -12.97 -7.89
CA ASP A 26 -9.96 -13.45 -8.96
C ASP A 26 -11.35 -12.80 -8.90
N THR A 27 -11.82 -12.52 -7.68
CA THR A 27 -13.07 -11.80 -7.48
C THR A 27 -12.97 -10.37 -8.03
N PHE A 28 -11.88 -9.66 -7.75
CA PHE A 28 -11.65 -8.31 -8.26
C PHE A 28 -11.44 -8.29 -9.77
N ASN A 29 -10.65 -9.23 -10.31
CA ASN A 29 -10.42 -9.38 -11.73
C ASN A 29 -11.73 -9.54 -12.50
N ARG A 30 -12.64 -10.38 -11.98
CA ARG A 30 -13.97 -10.59 -12.56
C ARG A 30 -14.83 -9.33 -12.48
N ILE A 31 -14.95 -8.71 -11.30
CA ILE A 31 -15.82 -7.54 -11.08
C ILE A 31 -15.36 -6.34 -11.94
N LEU A 32 -14.05 -6.13 -12.04
CA LEU A 32 -13.47 -4.99 -12.76
C LEU A 32 -13.12 -5.29 -14.22
N GLY A 33 -13.35 -6.52 -14.68
CA GLY A 33 -13.02 -6.96 -16.04
C GLY A 33 -11.52 -6.82 -16.37
N LEU A 34 -10.64 -7.17 -15.43
CA LEU A 34 -9.19 -7.02 -15.62
C LEU A 34 -8.63 -8.12 -16.55
N THR A 35 -9.15 -9.34 -16.45
CA THR A 35 -8.69 -10.47 -17.27
C THR A 35 -8.83 -10.19 -18.77
N SER A 36 -9.93 -9.58 -19.21
CA SER A 36 -10.14 -9.21 -20.63
C SER A 36 -9.17 -8.13 -21.10
N LYS A 37 -8.62 -7.35 -20.17
CA LYS A 37 -7.58 -6.34 -20.43
C LYS A 37 -6.16 -6.89 -20.29
N HIS A 38 -6.00 -8.20 -20.07
CA HIS A 38 -4.72 -8.83 -19.75
C HIS A 38 -4.06 -8.23 -18.49
N LEU A 39 -4.89 -7.82 -17.52
CA LEU A 39 -4.48 -7.25 -16.24
C LEU A 39 -4.87 -8.17 -15.07
N ASN A 40 -4.19 -7.99 -13.94
CA ASN A 40 -4.46 -8.69 -12.69
C ASN A 40 -4.40 -7.71 -11.50
N ALA A 41 -5.29 -7.88 -10.52
CA ALA A 41 -5.25 -7.16 -9.27
C ALA A 41 -4.08 -7.63 -8.39
N CYS A 42 -3.20 -6.70 -8.00
CA CYS A 42 -2.00 -6.99 -7.20
C CYS A 42 -2.07 -6.42 -5.78
N VAL A 43 -2.63 -5.22 -5.63
CA VAL A 43 -2.77 -4.52 -4.35
C VAL A 43 -3.98 -3.59 -4.42
N ILE A 44 -4.66 -3.43 -3.29
CA ILE A 44 -5.69 -2.39 -3.11
C ILE A 44 -5.10 -1.32 -2.21
N CYS A 45 -5.36 -0.05 -2.51
CA CYS A 45 -4.97 1.06 -1.64
C CYS A 45 -6.18 1.95 -1.40
N ALA A 46 -6.69 1.95 -0.17
CA ALA A 46 -7.72 2.90 0.24
C ALA A 46 -7.07 4.26 0.50
N ILE A 47 -7.72 5.34 0.08
CA ILE A 47 -7.24 6.72 0.20
C ILE A 47 -8.33 7.55 0.84
N GLY A 48 -7.98 8.42 1.78
CA GLY A 48 -8.93 9.31 2.44
C GLY A 48 -8.31 10.18 3.53
N TYR A 49 -9.15 10.83 4.31
CA TYR A 49 -8.72 11.57 5.51
C TYR A 49 -9.09 10.77 6.74
N ARG A 50 -8.13 10.51 7.64
CA ARG A 50 -8.42 9.84 8.91
C ARG A 50 -9.39 10.66 9.76
N GLU A 51 -10.28 9.95 10.44
CA GLU A 51 -10.99 10.48 11.61
C GLU A 51 -10.03 10.54 12.82
N GLU A 52 -10.38 11.32 13.84
CA GLU A 52 -9.55 11.45 15.05
C GLU A 52 -9.46 10.10 15.78
N MET A 53 -8.30 9.46 15.69
CA MET A 53 -7.99 8.22 16.39
C MET A 53 -6.52 8.24 16.85
N ALA A 54 -6.26 7.64 18.01
CA ALA A 54 -4.91 7.45 18.50
C ALA A 54 -4.07 6.69 17.46
N THR A 55 -2.99 7.31 16.99
CA THR A 55 -2.08 6.66 16.04
C THR A 55 -1.13 5.76 16.82
N PRO A 56 -1.09 4.44 16.54
CA PRO A 56 -0.14 3.56 17.22
C PRO A 56 1.30 3.92 16.85
N THR A 57 2.23 3.67 17.76
CA THR A 57 3.65 3.89 17.52
C THR A 57 4.13 3.03 16.33
N LYS A 58 4.81 3.66 15.37
CA LYS A 58 5.37 2.99 14.19
C LYS A 58 6.59 2.17 14.60
N VAL A 59 6.49 0.84 14.55
CA VAL A 59 7.57 -0.09 14.91
C VAL A 59 8.33 -0.56 13.66
N ARG A 60 9.65 -0.67 13.73
CA ARG A 60 10.53 -1.16 12.65
C ARG A 60 11.60 -2.09 13.23
N LEU A 61 12.11 -3.00 12.40
CA LEU A 61 13.27 -3.83 12.76
C LEU A 61 14.51 -2.95 13.01
N PRO A 62 15.43 -3.35 13.90
CA PRO A 62 16.71 -2.68 14.08
C PRO A 62 17.46 -2.55 12.75
N ILE A 63 18.17 -1.42 12.57
CA ILE A 63 18.82 -1.12 11.28
C ILE A 63 19.86 -2.16 10.89
N GLN A 64 20.54 -2.76 11.87
CA GLN A 64 21.56 -3.79 11.67
C GLN A 64 20.97 -5.11 11.15
N GLU A 65 19.68 -5.38 11.41
CA GLU A 65 18.96 -6.54 10.87
C GLU A 65 18.32 -6.25 9.50
N PHE A 66 18.00 -4.97 9.24
CA PHE A 66 17.33 -4.56 8.02
C PHE A 66 18.30 -4.24 6.86
N ALA A 67 19.46 -3.66 7.16
CA ALA A 67 20.42 -3.19 6.16
C ALA A 67 21.85 -3.61 6.50
N HIS A 68 22.53 -4.17 5.51
CA HIS A 68 23.96 -4.50 5.57
C HIS A 68 24.76 -3.48 4.76
N PHE A 69 25.78 -2.90 5.38
CA PHE A 69 26.67 -1.94 4.75
C PHE A 69 27.98 -2.65 4.39
N PHE A 70 28.35 -2.59 3.12
CA PHE A 70 29.65 -3.05 2.62
C PHE A 70 30.51 -1.83 2.32
N ALA A 71 31.75 -1.86 2.76
CA ALA A 71 32.75 -0.82 2.52
C ALA A 71 33.39 -0.97 1.13
#